data_AF-I3S8G8-F1
#
_entry.id   AF-I3S8G8-F1
#
_cell.length_a   1.000
_cell.length_b   1.000
_cell.length_c   1.000
_cell.angle_alpha   90.00
_cell.angle_beta   90.00
_cell.angle_gamma   90.00
#
_symmetry.space_group_name_H-M   'P 1'
#
loop_
_entity.id
_entity.type
_entity.pdbx_description
1 polymer ?
#
loop_
_entity_poly.entity_id
_entity_poly.type
_entity_poly.pdbx_seq_one_letter_code
_entity_poly.pdbx_strand_id
1 'polypeptide(L)'
;MAMEYELRALRDQIREKSIFSIKLQKELTMSKRDEENKSHPYMLHGSEALGSYLKVQPRSGEVPQVSKCSFQWYRLSSEGSWREVVSGADKSIYAPDPFDVGRILQVDIVSNGKKLTLTTNPIQLLQDLEAMWRHFYENLILIFMWLSLR
;
A
#
# COMPACT_ATOMS: atom_id res chain seq x y z
N MET A 1 -32.95 32.13 -3.97
CA MET A 1 -33.37 30.87 -3.32
C MET A 1 -33.28 29.65 -4.25
N ALA A 2 -33.99 29.58 -5.39
CA ALA A 2 -33.91 28.40 -6.29
C ALA A 2 -32.53 28.20 -6.96
N MET A 3 -31.94 29.28 -7.48
CA MET A 3 -30.64 29.22 -8.18
C MET A 3 -29.46 28.80 -7.27
N GLU A 4 -29.49 29.20 -6.00
CA GLU A 4 -28.47 28.79 -5.02
C GLU A 4 -28.58 27.31 -4.65
N TYR A 5 -29.81 26.77 -4.62
CA TYR A 5 -30.07 25.36 -4.41
C TYR A 5 -29.53 24.52 -5.58
N GLU A 6 -29.77 24.96 -6.83
CA GLU A 6 -29.22 24.30 -8.01
C GLU A 6 -27.68 24.35 -8.05
N LEU A 7 -27.08 25.49 -7.71
CA LEU A 7 -25.62 25.61 -7.62
C LEU A 7 -25.02 24.66 -6.58
N ARG A 8 -25.69 24.45 -5.44
CA ARG A 8 -25.27 23.48 -4.42
C ARG A 8 -25.37 22.05 -4.94
N ALA A 9 -26.51 21.69 -5.52
CA ALA A 9 -26.73 20.36 -6.08
C ALA A 9 -25.69 20.00 -7.16
N LEU A 10 -25.34 20.94 -8.04
CA LEU A 10 -24.30 20.73 -9.04
C LEU A 10 -22.91 20.56 -8.42
N ARG A 11 -22.55 21.34 -7.40
CA ARG A 11 -21.27 21.18 -6.69
C ARG A 11 -21.16 19.81 -6.03
N ASP A 12 -22.22 19.35 -5.38
CA ASP A 12 -22.26 18.04 -4.75
C ASP A 12 -22.12 16.93 -5.80
N GLN A 13 -22.84 17.05 -6.91
CA GLN A 13 -22.74 16.08 -8.01
C GLN A 13 -21.35 16.05 -8.66
N ILE A 14 -20.70 17.22 -8.83
CA ILE A 14 -19.33 17.31 -9.31
C ILE A 14 -18.39 16.63 -8.32
N ARG A 15 -18.53 16.90 -7.02
CA ARG A 15 -17.70 16.29 -5.97
C ARG A 15 -17.83 14.78 -5.97
N GLU A 16 -19.05 14.25 -6.03
CA GLU A 16 -19.30 12.80 -6.09
C GLU A 16 -18.67 12.18 -7.34
N LYS A 17 -18.88 12.78 -8.51
CA LYS A 17 -18.30 12.31 -9.77
C LYS A 17 -16.77 12.38 -9.75
N SER A 18 -16.17 13.41 -9.15
CA SER A 18 -14.72 13.52 -8.99
C SER A 18 -14.17 12.43 -8.08
N ILE A 19 -14.81 12.16 -6.94
CA ILE A 19 -14.40 11.07 -6.03
C ILE A 19 -14.47 9.72 -6.74
N PHE A 20 -15.57 9.47 -7.46
CA PHE A 20 -15.75 8.23 -8.21
C PHE A 20 -14.73 8.07 -9.35
N SER A 21 -14.43 9.15 -10.07
CA SER A 21 -13.42 9.16 -11.12
C SER A 21 -12.03 8.84 -10.58
N ILE A 22 -11.63 9.45 -9.46
CA ILE A 22 -10.34 9.15 -8.79
C ILE A 22 -10.29 7.68 -8.36
N LYS A 23 -11.39 7.16 -7.81
CA LYS A 23 -11.48 5.74 -7.43
C LYS A 23 -11.29 4.83 -8.63
N LEU A 24 -12.01 5.06 -9.73
CA LEU A 24 -11.87 4.25 -10.95
C LEU A 24 -10.46 4.30 -11.54
N GLN A 25 -9.82 5.47 -11.58
CA GLN A 25 -8.45 5.59 -12.04
C GLN A 25 -7.49 4.76 -11.17
N LYS A 26 -7.70 4.77 -9.84
CA LYS A 26 -6.93 3.93 -8.92
C LYS A 26 -7.10 2.44 -9.22
N GLU A 27 -8.34 1.97 -9.38
CA GLU A 27 -8.64 0.57 -9.70
C GLU A 27 -8.02 0.14 -11.04
N LEU A 28 -8.13 0.97 -12.08
CA LEU A 28 -7.50 0.69 -13.38
C LEU A 28 -5.98 0.56 -13.27
N THR A 29 -5.35 1.42 -12.47
CA THR A 29 -3.90 1.37 -12.27
C THR A 29 -3.49 0.12 -11.50
N MET A 30 -4.30 -0.33 -10.54
CA MET A 30 -4.09 -1.59 -9.81
C MET A 30 -4.21 -2.80 -10.74
N SER A 31 -5.30 -2.88 -11.51
CA SER A 31 -5.53 -3.98 -12.46
C SER A 31 -4.41 -4.10 -13.51
N LYS A 32 -3.90 -2.98 -14.02
CA LYS A 32 -2.78 -2.99 -14.97
C LYS A 32 -1.51 -3.60 -14.36
N ARG A 33 -1.18 -3.23 -13.13
CA ARG A 33 0.00 -3.79 -12.42
C ARG A 33 -0.17 -5.27 -12.11
N ASP A 34 -1.37 -5.72 -11.78
CA ASP A 34 -1.65 -7.13 -11.54
C ASP A 34 -1.42 -7.97 -12.81
N GLU A 35 -1.81 -7.46 -13.98
CA GLU A 35 -1.52 -8.12 -15.26
C GLU A 35 -0.03 -8.16 -15.57
N GLU A 36 0.71 -7.06 -15.34
CA GLU A 36 2.17 -7.05 -15.49
C GLU A 36 2.81 -8.08 -14.55
N ASN A 37 2.48 -8.06 -13.26
CA ASN A 37 2.94 -9.02 -12.26
C ASN A 37 2.61 -10.48 -12.64
N LYS A 38 1.47 -10.74 -13.30
CA LYS A 38 1.09 -12.11 -13.71
C LYS A 38 2.04 -12.72 -14.74
N SER A 39 2.75 -11.92 -15.52
CA SER A 39 3.70 -12.41 -16.53
C SER A 39 5.08 -12.77 -15.96
N HIS A 40 5.36 -12.39 -14.70
CA HIS A 40 6.67 -12.56 -14.11
C HIS A 40 6.89 -13.98 -13.53
N PRO A 41 8.13 -14.50 -13.57
CA PRO A 41 8.47 -15.82 -13.02
C PRO A 41 8.46 -15.84 -11.48
N TYR A 42 8.54 -14.67 -10.85
CA TYR A 42 8.43 -14.49 -9.40
C TYR A 42 7.13 -13.76 -9.05
N MET A 43 6.63 -14.01 -7.84
CA MET A 43 5.43 -13.37 -7.30
C MET A 43 5.70 -12.89 -5.87
N LEU A 44 5.05 -11.80 -5.48
CA LEU A 44 4.98 -11.34 -4.10
C LEU A 44 3.80 -12.03 -3.40
N HIS A 45 4.10 -12.70 -2.28
CA HIS A 45 3.14 -13.38 -1.43
C HIS A 45 3.06 -12.71 -0.06
N GLY A 46 1.85 -12.51 0.43
CA GLY A 46 1.59 -11.83 1.71
C GLY A 46 0.47 -10.82 1.59
N SER A 47 -0.01 -10.33 2.73
CA SER A 47 -0.97 -9.24 2.77
C SER A 47 -0.24 -7.91 2.60
N GLU A 48 -0.75 -6.99 1.79
CA GLU A 48 -0.17 -5.66 1.57
C GLU A 48 -0.65 -4.69 2.67
N ALA A 49 -0.43 -5.06 3.94
CA ALA A 49 -0.90 -4.31 5.10
C ALA A 49 0.20 -4.14 6.15
N LEU A 50 0.11 -3.08 6.95
CA LEU A 50 1.03 -2.85 8.05
C LEU A 50 0.94 -3.98 9.09
N GLY A 51 2.09 -4.49 9.52
CA GLY A 51 2.17 -5.62 10.47
C GLY A 51 2.15 -7.01 9.82
N SER A 52 2.02 -7.08 8.49
CA SER A 52 2.22 -8.31 7.72
C SER A 52 3.70 -8.50 7.33
N TYR A 53 3.97 -9.51 6.50
CA TYR A 53 5.20 -9.60 5.74
C TYR A 53 4.89 -9.95 4.29
N LEU A 54 5.73 -9.43 3.40
CA LEU A 54 5.75 -9.74 1.98
C LEU A 54 6.95 -10.63 1.70
N LYS A 55 6.74 -11.67 0.88
CA LYS A 55 7.76 -12.64 0.53
C LYS A 55 7.78 -12.85 -0.98
N VAL A 56 8.95 -12.68 -1.59
CA VAL A 56 9.19 -13.08 -2.96
C VAL A 56 9.29 -14.59 -3.04
N GLN A 57 8.50 -15.20 -3.92
CA GLN A 57 8.54 -16.63 -4.18
C GLN A 57 8.50 -16.92 -5.68
N PRO A 58 9.15 -18.01 -6.13
CA PRO A 58 9.01 -18.47 -7.51
C PRO A 58 7.57 -18.91 -7.77
N ARG A 59 7.05 -18.59 -8.95
CA ARG A 59 5.69 -18.98 -9.34
C ARG A 59 5.60 -20.45 -9.77
N SER A 60 6.70 -20.99 -10.30
CA SER A 60 6.80 -22.38 -10.76
C SER A 60 8.14 -22.98 -10.29
N GLY A 61 8.17 -24.30 -10.12
CA GLY A 61 9.37 -25.04 -9.71
C GLY A 61 10.54 -24.99 -10.70
N GLU A 62 10.28 -24.58 -11.95
CA GLU A 62 11.30 -24.39 -12.99
C GLU A 62 12.06 -23.06 -12.87
N VAL A 63 11.59 -22.14 -12.02
CA VAL A 63 12.21 -20.83 -11.80
C VAL A 63 13.37 -20.98 -10.80
N PRO A 64 14.51 -20.27 -10.99
CA PRO A 64 15.62 -20.33 -10.05
C PRO A 64 15.18 -20.08 -8.62
N GLN A 65 15.76 -20.84 -7.69
CA GLN A 65 15.48 -20.61 -6.28
C GLN A 65 15.89 -19.19 -5.87
N VAL A 66 15.04 -18.58 -5.06
CA VAL A 66 15.26 -17.24 -4.48
C VAL A 66 16.59 -17.10 -3.74
N SER A 67 17.21 -18.19 -3.29
CA SER A 67 18.54 -18.21 -2.67
C SER A 67 19.68 -17.79 -3.61
N LYS A 68 19.51 -17.92 -4.92
CA LYS A 68 20.50 -17.50 -5.94
C LYS A 68 20.25 -16.09 -6.46
N CYS A 69 19.22 -15.42 -5.95
CA CYS A 69 18.82 -14.10 -6.39
C CYS A 69 19.29 -13.05 -5.41
N SER A 70 19.55 -11.84 -5.91
CA SER A 70 19.73 -10.66 -5.08
C SER A 70 18.46 -9.82 -5.11
N PHE A 71 18.09 -9.26 -3.97
CA PHE A 71 16.88 -8.47 -3.80
C PHE A 71 17.26 -7.06 -3.37
N GLN A 72 16.47 -6.08 -3.79
CA GLN A 72 16.52 -4.75 -3.23
C GLN A 72 15.10 -4.18 -3.21
N TRP A 73 14.66 -3.74 -2.04
CA TRP A 73 13.36 -3.10 -1.87
C TRP A 73 13.45 -1.58 -2.00
N TYR A 74 12.37 -1.02 -2.51
CA TYR A 74 12.20 0.39 -2.78
C TYR A 74 10.80 0.83 -2.36
N ARG A 75 10.70 2.07 -1.89
CA ARG A 75 9.43 2.76 -1.68
C ARG A 75 9.15 3.64 -2.88
N LEU A 76 7.94 3.56 -3.39
CA LEU A 76 7.41 4.44 -4.40
C LEU A 76 6.38 5.38 -3.78
N SER A 77 6.35 6.64 -4.24
CA SER A 77 5.21 7.52 -3.96
C SER A 77 3.90 6.89 -4.48
N SER A 78 2.75 7.27 -3.91
CA SER A 78 1.42 6.84 -4.40
C SER A 78 1.19 7.16 -5.88
N GLU A 79 1.87 8.19 -6.39
CA GLU A 79 1.84 8.67 -7.78
C GLU A 79 2.89 7.98 -8.67
N GLY A 80 3.79 7.18 -8.09
CA GLY A 80 4.86 6.47 -8.78
C GLY A 80 6.01 7.35 -9.32
N SER A 81 6.00 8.66 -9.04
CA SER A 81 6.99 9.62 -9.56
C SER A 81 8.34 9.56 -8.83
N TRP A 82 8.33 9.22 -7.54
CA TRP A 82 9.53 9.11 -6.70
C TRP A 82 9.82 7.67 -6.30
N ARG A 83 11.10 7.28 -6.32
CA ARG A 83 11.61 5.97 -5.95
C ARG A 83 12.76 6.10 -4.95
N GLU A 84 12.54 5.60 -3.75
CA GLU A 84 13.48 5.62 -2.63
C GLU A 84 13.99 4.21 -2.34
N VAL A 85 15.31 4.04 -2.19
CA VAL A 85 15.91 2.77 -1.77
C VAL A 85 15.63 2.55 -0.29
N VAL A 86 15.15 1.37 0.09
CA VAL A 86 15.09 0.99 1.51
C VAL A 86 16.43 0.38 1.92
N SER A 87 17.22 1.15 2.65
CA SER A 87 18.54 0.72 3.12
C SER A 87 18.45 -0.55 3.97
N GLY A 88 19.28 -1.56 3.66
CA GLY A 88 19.33 -2.83 4.37
C GLY A 88 18.20 -3.82 4.03
N ALA A 89 17.29 -3.45 3.12
CA ALA A 89 16.27 -4.36 2.63
C ALA A 89 16.76 -5.13 1.40
N ASP A 90 17.68 -6.07 1.63
CA ASP A 90 18.34 -6.92 0.62
C ASP A 90 17.83 -8.37 0.61
N LYS A 91 16.81 -8.66 1.42
CA LYS A 91 16.24 -10.00 1.60
C LYS A 91 15.04 -10.23 0.71
N SER A 92 14.73 -11.51 0.44
CA SER A 92 13.51 -11.92 -0.26
C SER A 92 12.23 -11.67 0.52
N ILE A 93 12.35 -11.35 1.82
CA ILE A 93 11.23 -11.06 2.72
C ILE A 93 11.36 -9.62 3.19
N TYR A 94 10.24 -8.91 3.23
CA TYR A 94 10.13 -7.55 3.71
C TYR A 94 8.92 -7.41 4.63
N ALA A 95 9.11 -6.78 5.78
CA ALA A 95 8.03 -6.43 6.69
C ALA A 95 7.73 -4.93 6.51
N PRO A 96 6.50 -4.54 6.14
CA PRO A 96 6.14 -3.13 6.00
C PRO A 96 6.34 -2.35 7.31
N ASP A 97 6.99 -1.20 7.20
CA ASP A 97 7.20 -0.19 8.24
C ASP A 97 6.00 0.77 8.27
N PRO A 98 5.62 1.37 9.41
CA PRO A 98 4.74 2.53 9.45
C PRO A 98 4.95 3.59 8.33
N PHE A 99 6.19 3.83 7.90
CA PHE A 99 6.47 4.78 6.80
C PHE A 99 6.05 4.29 5.40
N ASP A 100 5.76 2.99 5.25
CA ASP A 100 5.33 2.38 4.00
C ASP A 100 3.81 2.49 3.79
N VAL A 101 3.04 2.85 4.83
CA VAL A 101 1.58 2.98 4.75
C VAL A 101 1.18 4.01 3.70
N GLY A 102 0.27 3.62 2.80
CA GLY A 102 -0.18 4.43 1.66
C GLY A 102 0.82 4.51 0.50
N ARG A 103 2.02 3.93 0.64
CA ARG A 103 3.05 3.88 -0.40
C ARG A 103 3.05 2.55 -1.11
N ILE A 104 3.55 2.54 -2.33
CA ILE A 104 3.74 1.31 -3.11
C ILE A 104 5.15 0.79 -2.81
N LEU A 105 5.29 -0.51 -2.56
CA LEU A 105 6.59 -1.15 -2.46
C LEU A 105 6.97 -1.78 -3.79
N GLN A 106 8.24 -1.66 -4.14
CA GLN A 106 8.81 -2.28 -5.32
C GLN A 106 10.02 -3.11 -4.90
N VAL A 107 10.16 -4.30 -5.47
CA VAL A 107 11.36 -5.13 -5.30
C VAL A 107 12.00 -5.38 -6.65
N ASP A 108 13.29 -5.11 -6.73
CA ASP A 108 14.11 -5.55 -7.86
C ASP A 108 14.73 -6.90 -7.51
N ILE A 109 14.58 -7.86 -8.41
CA ILE A 109 15.11 -9.21 -8.30
C ILE A 109 16.15 -9.40 -9.40
N VAL A 110 17.39 -9.66 -9.02
CA VAL A 110 18.47 -9.96 -9.97
C VAL A 110 18.77 -11.45 -9.92
N SER A 111 18.59 -12.14 -11.05
CA SER A 111 18.82 -13.58 -11.20
C SER A 111 19.55 -13.85 -12.51
N ASN A 112 20.70 -14.52 -12.45
CA ASN A 112 21.55 -14.82 -13.63
C ASN A 112 21.79 -13.61 -14.55
N GLY A 113 22.06 -12.42 -13.95
CA GLY A 113 22.29 -11.18 -14.70
C GLY A 113 21.05 -10.52 -15.31
N LYS A 114 19.87 -11.13 -15.19
CA LYS A 114 18.59 -10.52 -15.57
C LYS A 114 17.96 -9.83 -14.37
N LYS A 115 17.52 -8.59 -14.57
CA LYS A 115 16.78 -7.80 -13.58
C LYS A 115 15.28 -7.91 -13.85
N LEU A 116 14.53 -8.21 -12.81
CA LEU A 116 13.06 -8.24 -12.79
C LEU A 116 12.58 -7.29 -11.72
N THR A 117 11.36 -6.78 -11.90
CA THR A 117 10.76 -5.82 -10.99
C THR A 117 9.37 -6.32 -10.62
N LEU A 118 9.07 -6.38 -9.33
CA LEU A 118 7.71 -6.60 -8.85
C LEU A 118 7.26 -5.40 -8.03
N THR A 119 6.00 -5.04 -8.13
CA THR A 119 5.39 -3.95 -7.35
C THR A 119 4.16 -4.45 -6.60
N THR A 120 3.94 -3.91 -5.40
CA THR A 120 2.74 -4.12 -4.60
C THR A 120 1.65 -3.10 -4.95
N ASN A 121 0.46 -3.26 -4.39
CA ASN A 121 -0.45 -2.13 -4.22
C ASN A 121 -0.03 -1.26 -3.02
N PRO A 122 -0.65 -0.08 -2.84
CA PRO A 122 -0.37 0.76 -1.69
C PRO A 122 -0.60 0.01 -0.38
N ILE A 123 0.38 0.04 0.52
CA ILE A 123 0.29 -0.67 1.80
C ILE A 123 -0.87 -0.08 2.61
N GLN A 124 -1.77 -0.96 3.03
CA GLN A 124 -2.94 -0.59 3.81
C GLN A 124 -2.58 -0.49 5.28
N LEU A 125 -3.10 0.52 5.95
CA LEU A 125 -3.13 0.50 7.40
C LEU A 125 -4.10 -0.61 7.83
N LEU A 126 -3.75 -1.36 8.87
CA LEU A 126 -4.69 -2.30 9.47
C LEU A 126 -5.91 -1.50 9.95
N GLN A 127 -7.08 -1.72 9.35
CA GLN A 127 -8.30 -0.96 9.66
C GLN A 127 -8.68 -1.10 11.16
N ASP A 128 -8.31 -2.22 11.79
CA ASP A 128 -8.55 -2.46 13.21
C ASP A 128 -7.65 -1.62 14.16
N LEU A 129 -6.49 -1.15 13.69
CA LEU A 129 -5.60 -0.33 14.52
C LEU A 129 -6.20 1.06 14.76
N GLU A 130 -6.79 1.71 13.77
CA GLU A 130 -7.44 3.02 13.97
C GLU A 130 -8.60 2.95 14.96
N ALA A 131 -9.42 1.89 14.88
CA ALA A 131 -10.51 1.65 15.83
C ALA A 131 -9.97 1.40 17.25
N MET A 132 -8.89 0.62 17.37
CA MET A 132 -8.19 0.43 18.65
C MET A 132 -7.64 1.74 19.20
N TRP A 133 -6.89 2.50 18.42
CA TRP A 133 -6.29 3.78 18.86
C TRP A 133 -7.35 4.77 19.29
N ARG A 134 -8.46 4.89 18.55
CA ARG A 134 -9.61 5.72 18.94
C ARG A 134 -10.19 5.27 20.27
N HIS A 135 -10.39 3.97 20.45
CA HIS A 135 -10.90 3.42 21.70
C HIS A 135 -9.96 3.67 22.88
N PHE A 136 -8.65 3.49 22.70
CA PHE A 136 -7.66 3.79 23.73
C PHE A 136 -7.61 5.28 24.06
N TYR A 137 -7.67 6.16 23.06
CA TYR A 137 -7.59 7.60 23.26
C TYR A 137 -8.86 8.16 23.94
N GLU A 138 -10.04 7.70 23.54
CA GLU A 138 -11.31 8.07 24.17
C GLU A 138 -11.37 7.61 25.63
N ASN A 139 -10.93 6.38 25.92
CA ASN A 139 -10.85 5.89 27.30
C ASN A 139 -9.81 6.64 28.13
N LEU A 140 -8.66 7.00 27.56
CA LEU A 140 -7.63 7.78 28.26
C LEU A 140 -8.14 9.19 28.60
N ILE A 141 -8.82 9.86 27.67
CA ILE A 141 -9.46 11.16 27.91
C ILE A 141 -10.49 11.07 29.03
N LEU A 142 -11.32 10.01 29.06
CA LEU A 142 -12.29 9.78 30.12
C LEU A 142 -11.64 9.56 31.49
N ILE A 143 -10.52 8.83 31.54
CA ILE A 143 -9.73 8.63 32.77
C ILE A 143 -9.14 9.97 33.26
N PHE A 144 -8.59 10.79 32.37
CA PHE A 144 -8.09 12.12 32.70
C PHE A 144 -9.20 13.08 33.17
N MET A 145 -10.37 13.07 32.52
CA MET A 145 -11.53 13.84 32.98
C MET A 145 -12.02 13.40 34.36
N TRP A 146 -12.05 12.09 34.64
CA TRP A 146 -12.46 11.56 35.93
C TRP A 146 -11.48 11.91 37.05
N LEU A 147 -10.18 11.88 36.77
CA LEU A 147 -9.13 12.31 37.71
C LEU A 147 -9.12 13.82 37.96
N SER A 148 -9.55 14.66 37.00
CA SER A 148 -9.60 16.12 37.14
C SER A 148 -10.86 16.65 37.82
N LEU A 149 -11.87 15.80 38.05
CA LEU A 149 -13.11 16.14 38.76
C LEU A 149 -13.09 15.74 40.26
N ARG A 150 -11.96 15.25 40.77
CA ARG A 150 -11.77 14.82 42.16
C ARG A 150 -10.76 15.70 42.88
#